data_AF-A0A0W0TPS1-F1
#
_entry.id   AF-A0A0W0TPS1-F1
#
_cell.length_a   1.000
_cell.length_b   1.000
_cell.length_c   1.000
_cell.angle_alpha   90.00
_cell.angle_beta   90.00
_cell.angle_gamma   90.00
#
_symmetry.space_group_name_H-M   'P 1'
#
loop_
_entity.id
_entity.type
_entity.pdbx_description
1 polymer ?
#
loop_
_entity_poly.entity_id
_entity_poly.type
_entity_poly.pdbx_seq_one_letter_code
_entity_poly.pdbx_strand_id
1 'polypeptide(L)'
;MSNIQIHLVFKKPEFFTSEPILQQLKDFADLGFSPKLKHFFKKNKMQPVVMGYAGAGYLDLLEQLITELDSLQTIEKIDTLKARQQYALFVHSLRHGEGYEEQIKNQLGKEFQSLKEDALNQDSLLLQNVPTRARLFKEKIIALRDQQLLAQATHYAQIAGQVYQTALQIFIKIDNAAENALQKSDRAEVGKSIDSIKNELQQIEDKLKAFDRLDLQHALDRCQNAQEKKSIGEMAQMIEESKEKVLAPHKLAQERLLKLIRHNESLQNQEKEETKEQPVTAPVMIADLSPPLLTDKKEDTEVSEETSVDNSTPPENNAAPNPDPQPNPEDETRLKQQETLRRQLDTLITLVKNYQALLKSEKSNCVIRFFHQSRKDIKMSYCEALLTSLAKAELTPDRSLKDIVTEAHEHAKNKVNSSPLLTAGGSYMGTSRMLAVQRLLGIDEAWNHNGKSSFMGAPINSDFHGLKTTGVVGKVKQTVVDFFEGHEDTAQFEALCEKVAPTAQALSPNKTAVH
;
A
#
# COMPACT_ATOMS: atom_id res chain seq x y z
N MET A 1 26.59 -13.48 31.03
CA MET A 1 25.17 -13.76 30.71
C MET A 1 24.91 -15.23 30.96
N SER A 2 23.94 -15.53 31.81
CA SER A 2 23.40 -16.86 32.07
C SER A 2 22.34 -17.20 31.02
N ASN A 3 22.37 -18.43 30.52
CA ASN A 3 21.68 -18.80 29.29
C ASN A 3 20.45 -19.67 29.58
N ILE A 4 19.24 -19.11 29.41
CA ILE A 4 17.97 -19.79 29.75
C ILE A 4 17.76 -21.10 28.98
N GLN A 5 18.38 -21.24 27.80
CA GLN A 5 18.24 -22.44 26.96
C GLN A 5 18.79 -23.69 27.66
N ILE A 6 19.73 -23.59 28.62
CA ILE A 6 20.19 -24.77 29.37
C ILE A 6 19.11 -25.31 30.31
N HIS A 7 18.34 -24.43 30.95
CA HIS A 7 17.21 -24.82 31.81
C HIS A 7 16.13 -25.52 30.98
N LEU A 8 15.81 -24.96 29.82
CA LEU A 8 14.84 -25.55 28.89
C LEU A 8 15.32 -26.91 28.37
N VAL A 9 16.60 -27.07 28.01
CA VAL A 9 17.17 -28.37 27.59
C VAL A 9 17.06 -29.45 28.69
N PHE A 10 17.25 -29.12 29.97
CA PHE A 10 17.10 -30.13 31.03
C PHE A 10 15.64 -30.39 31.45
N LYS A 11 14.71 -29.43 31.29
CA LYS A 11 13.38 -29.50 31.94
C LYS A 11 12.18 -29.42 30.99
N LYS A 12 12.30 -28.65 29.90
CA LYS A 12 11.21 -28.27 28.97
C LYS A 12 11.76 -28.05 27.55
N PRO A 13 12.27 -29.11 26.87
CA PRO A 13 12.84 -28.99 25.52
C PRO A 13 11.82 -28.48 24.49
N GLU A 14 10.51 -28.56 24.80
CA GLU A 14 9.40 -28.09 23.98
C GLU A 14 9.04 -26.61 24.13
N PHE A 15 9.47 -25.93 25.20
CA PHE A 15 9.04 -24.56 25.49
C PHE A 15 9.90 -23.51 24.77
N PHE A 16 9.28 -22.42 24.31
CA PHE A 16 9.96 -21.26 23.72
C PHE A 16 9.54 -19.99 24.48
N THR A 17 10.50 -19.11 24.77
CA THR A 17 10.21 -17.78 25.35
C THR A 17 9.54 -16.88 24.31
N SER A 18 9.10 -15.69 24.73
CA SER A 18 8.62 -14.62 23.83
C SER A 18 9.73 -13.93 23.04
N GLU A 19 10.99 -14.30 23.25
CA GLU A 19 12.15 -13.73 22.53
C GLU A 19 12.18 -14.22 21.07
N PRO A 20 12.76 -13.45 20.12
CA PRO A 20 12.85 -13.86 18.72
C PRO A 20 13.47 -15.25 18.55
N ILE A 21 12.86 -16.12 17.74
CA ILE A 21 13.29 -17.52 17.57
C ILE A 21 14.77 -17.64 17.20
N LEU A 22 15.27 -16.73 16.36
CA LEU A 22 16.68 -16.67 15.96
C LEU A 22 17.61 -16.33 17.15
N GLN A 23 17.19 -15.46 18.07
CA GLN A 23 17.95 -15.19 19.29
C GLN A 23 17.97 -16.42 20.22
N GLN A 24 16.81 -17.05 20.46
CA GLN A 24 16.72 -18.29 21.23
C GLN A 24 17.60 -19.41 20.64
N LEU A 25 17.65 -19.52 19.31
CA LEU A 25 18.46 -20.51 18.59
C LEU A 25 19.96 -20.20 18.67
N LYS A 26 20.36 -18.93 18.55
CA LYS A 26 21.73 -18.48 18.78
C LYS A 26 22.19 -18.86 20.20
N ASP A 27 21.37 -18.60 21.19
CA ASP A 27 21.72 -18.90 22.59
C ASP A 27 21.74 -20.41 22.86
N PHE A 28 20.83 -21.20 22.27
CA PHE A 28 20.89 -22.67 22.30
C PHE A 28 22.19 -23.20 21.66
N ALA A 29 22.61 -22.62 20.53
CA ALA A 29 23.89 -22.95 19.91
C ALA A 29 25.10 -22.54 20.77
N ASP A 30 25.00 -21.44 21.51
CA ASP A 30 26.05 -20.99 22.42
C ASP A 30 26.30 -21.92 23.61
N LEU A 31 25.37 -22.83 23.94
CA LEU A 31 25.65 -23.96 24.85
C LEU A 31 26.74 -24.90 24.31
N GLY A 32 26.90 -24.95 22.98
CA GLY A 32 28.00 -25.63 22.30
C GLY A 32 27.80 -27.12 22.05
N PHE A 33 26.54 -27.59 21.99
CA PHE A 33 26.21 -28.98 21.62
C PHE A 33 26.58 -29.32 20.16
N SER A 34 26.44 -28.36 19.24
CA SER A 34 27.02 -28.44 17.89
C SER A 34 28.11 -27.37 17.71
N PRO A 35 29.38 -27.76 17.53
CA PRO A 35 30.45 -26.82 17.20
C PRO A 35 30.20 -26.07 15.89
N LYS A 36 29.55 -26.71 14.91
CA LYS A 36 29.20 -26.10 13.62
C LYS A 36 28.14 -25.01 13.78
N LEU A 37 27.02 -25.32 14.44
CA LEU A 37 25.95 -24.35 14.71
C LEU A 37 26.47 -23.17 15.55
N LYS A 38 27.37 -23.43 16.52
CA LYS A 38 28.04 -22.36 17.28
C LYS A 38 29.02 -21.53 16.42
N HIS A 39 29.69 -22.13 15.44
CA HIS A 39 30.52 -21.40 14.48
C HIS A 39 29.66 -20.56 13.51
N PHE A 40 28.52 -21.09 13.07
CA PHE A 40 27.57 -20.39 12.18
C PHE A 40 27.17 -19.03 12.74
N PHE A 41 26.72 -18.97 14.00
CA PHE A 41 26.33 -17.71 14.65
C PHE A 41 27.49 -16.79 15.05
N LYS A 42 28.74 -17.28 15.05
CA LYS A 42 29.93 -16.43 15.15
C LYS A 42 30.29 -15.77 13.82
N LYS A 43 30.06 -16.46 12.70
CA LYS A 43 30.34 -15.97 11.34
C LYS A 43 29.23 -15.03 10.84
N ASN A 44 27.98 -15.39 11.08
CA ASN A 44 26.82 -14.71 10.51
C ASN A 44 26.20 -13.75 11.55
N LYS A 45 26.39 -12.44 11.34
CA LYS A 45 25.69 -11.41 12.14
C LYS A 45 24.20 -11.46 11.85
N MET A 46 23.40 -11.76 12.87
CA MET A 46 21.95 -11.85 12.73
C MET A 46 21.33 -10.46 12.81
N GLN A 47 20.65 -10.08 11.72
CA GLN A 47 19.74 -8.93 11.69
C GLN A 47 18.44 -9.29 12.43
N PRO A 48 17.71 -8.32 13.00
CA PRO A 48 16.35 -8.56 13.48
C PRO A 48 15.43 -8.97 12.32
N VAL A 49 14.35 -9.68 12.61
CA VAL A 49 13.38 -10.14 11.60
C VAL A 49 12.75 -8.94 10.92
N VAL A 50 13.01 -8.78 9.62
CA VAL A 50 12.52 -7.66 8.81
C VAL A 50 11.07 -7.90 8.40
N MET A 51 10.24 -6.86 8.48
CA MET A 51 8.87 -6.87 7.96
C MET A 51 8.88 -6.91 6.42
N GLY A 52 8.54 -8.07 5.84
CA GLY A 52 8.55 -8.29 4.39
C GLY A 52 9.70 -9.20 3.94
N TYR A 53 10.08 -9.13 2.67
CA TYR A 53 11.13 -9.95 2.09
C TYR A 53 12.52 -9.41 2.46
N ALA A 54 13.29 -10.20 3.19
CA ALA A 54 14.64 -9.85 3.66
C ALA A 54 15.76 -10.15 2.64
N GLY A 55 15.42 -10.62 1.44
CA GLY A 55 16.37 -10.93 0.36
C GLY A 55 16.90 -12.36 0.37
N ALA A 56 17.48 -12.78 -0.77
CA ALA A 56 17.91 -14.17 -1.00
C ALA A 56 18.92 -14.66 0.04
N GLY A 57 19.92 -13.84 0.39
CA GLY A 57 20.93 -14.20 1.41
C GLY A 57 20.35 -14.47 2.81
N TYR A 58 19.14 -13.99 3.12
CA TYR A 58 18.43 -14.37 4.35
C TYR A 58 17.72 -15.73 4.21
N LEU A 59 17.11 -16.03 3.06
CA LEU A 59 16.59 -17.37 2.76
C LEU A 59 17.71 -18.43 2.79
N ASP A 60 18.88 -18.11 2.27
CA ASP A 60 20.04 -19.02 2.27
C ASP A 60 20.63 -19.22 3.67
N LEU A 61 20.56 -18.18 4.53
CA LEU A 61 20.88 -18.27 5.96
C LEU A 61 19.91 -19.23 6.67
N LEU A 62 18.61 -19.17 6.37
CA LEU A 62 17.61 -20.05 6.98
C LEU A 62 17.76 -21.51 6.53
N GLU A 63 18.09 -21.81 5.27
CA GLU A 63 18.37 -23.21 4.86
C GLU A 63 19.63 -23.77 5.52
N GLN A 64 20.70 -22.97 5.62
CA GLN A 64 21.90 -23.41 6.33
C GLN A 64 21.60 -23.71 7.82
N LEU A 65 20.70 -22.95 8.45
CA LEU A 65 20.21 -23.27 9.80
C LEU A 65 19.41 -24.57 9.85
N ILE A 66 18.54 -24.83 8.87
CA ILE A 66 17.80 -26.10 8.76
C ILE A 66 18.77 -27.27 8.62
N THR A 67 19.77 -27.15 7.74
CA THR A 67 20.82 -28.18 7.54
C THR A 67 21.66 -28.43 8.80
N GLU A 68 22.09 -27.39 9.50
CA GLU A 68 22.86 -27.54 10.74
C GLU A 68 22.01 -28.12 11.88
N LEU A 69 20.72 -27.81 11.94
CA LEU A 69 19.77 -28.39 12.90
C LEU A 69 19.46 -29.87 12.62
N ASP A 70 19.50 -30.32 11.37
CA ASP A 70 19.42 -31.76 11.04
C ASP A 70 20.65 -32.52 11.54
N SER A 71 21.85 -31.94 11.44
CA SER A 71 23.06 -32.54 12.00
C SER A 71 23.04 -32.68 13.54
N LEU A 72 22.22 -31.88 14.22
CA LEU A 72 22.05 -31.92 15.68
C LEU A 72 20.91 -32.85 16.14
N GLN A 73 20.00 -33.24 15.24
CA GLN A 73 18.97 -34.25 15.52
C GLN A 73 19.53 -35.69 15.52
N THR A 74 20.67 -35.91 14.86
CA THR A 74 21.34 -37.23 14.77
C THR A 74 22.57 -37.36 15.69
N ILE A 75 22.69 -36.51 16.71
CA ILE A 75 23.85 -36.52 17.61
C ILE A 75 23.86 -37.73 18.57
N GLU A 76 24.85 -38.60 18.44
CA GLU A 76 24.98 -39.81 19.27
C GLU A 76 25.55 -39.55 20.69
N LYS A 77 26.27 -38.43 20.87
CA LYS A 77 27.08 -38.16 22.07
C LYS A 77 27.05 -36.70 22.46
N ILE A 78 26.80 -36.43 23.74
CA ILE A 78 26.74 -35.08 24.33
C ILE A 78 27.71 -35.00 25.51
N ASP A 79 28.40 -33.87 25.62
CA ASP A 79 29.24 -33.52 26.77
C ASP A 79 28.33 -33.11 27.96
N THR A 80 27.87 -34.11 28.71
CA THR A 80 26.92 -33.92 29.81
C THR A 80 27.57 -33.26 31.04
N LEU A 81 28.88 -33.42 31.23
CA LEU A 81 29.65 -32.69 32.25
C LEU A 81 29.59 -31.18 31.98
N LYS A 82 29.89 -30.74 30.76
CA LYS A 82 29.79 -29.33 30.35
C LYS A 82 28.35 -28.82 30.37
N ALA A 83 27.37 -29.65 30.03
CA ALA A 83 25.95 -29.30 30.18
C ALA A 83 25.59 -29.01 31.65
N ARG A 84 26.02 -29.87 32.58
CA ARG A 84 25.86 -29.66 34.03
C ARG A 84 26.58 -28.40 34.52
N GLN A 85 27.79 -28.13 34.03
CA GLN A 85 28.53 -26.89 34.34
C GLN A 85 27.78 -25.64 33.87
N GLN A 86 27.23 -25.64 32.64
CA GLN A 86 26.40 -24.53 32.14
C GLN A 86 25.13 -24.35 32.98
N TYR A 87 24.50 -25.44 33.43
CA TYR A 87 23.33 -25.36 34.32
C TYR A 87 23.70 -24.84 35.73
N ALA A 88 24.83 -25.27 36.29
CA ALA A 88 25.33 -24.76 37.56
C ALA A 88 25.62 -23.25 37.52
N LEU A 89 26.20 -22.75 36.42
CA LEU A 89 26.38 -21.32 36.18
C LEU A 89 25.04 -20.57 36.07
N PHE A 90 24.03 -21.15 35.39
CA PHE A 90 22.68 -20.59 35.34
C PHE A 90 22.04 -20.51 36.73
N VAL A 91 22.13 -21.55 37.56
CA VAL A 91 21.63 -21.55 38.94
C VAL A 91 22.39 -20.58 39.84
N HIS A 92 23.71 -20.44 39.68
CA HIS A 92 24.49 -19.43 40.37
C HIS A 92 23.99 -18.02 40.04
N SER A 93 23.74 -17.71 38.77
CA SER A 93 23.15 -16.43 38.36
C SER A 93 21.73 -16.22 38.88
N LEU A 94 20.90 -17.26 39.02
CA LEU A 94 19.59 -17.13 39.69
C LEU A 94 19.69 -16.76 41.17
N ARG A 95 20.75 -17.21 41.86
CA ARG A 95 20.95 -16.97 43.31
C ARG A 95 21.65 -15.65 43.62
N HIS A 96 22.48 -15.15 42.71
CA HIS A 96 23.39 -14.02 42.95
C HIS A 96 23.29 -12.89 41.91
N GLY A 97 22.43 -13.03 40.90
CA GLY A 97 22.11 -11.97 39.94
C GLY A 97 20.92 -11.16 40.40
N GLU A 98 21.15 -9.90 40.79
CA GLU A 98 20.11 -8.93 41.13
C GLU A 98 19.08 -8.80 39.99
N GLY A 99 17.79 -8.91 40.30
CA GLY A 99 16.68 -8.93 39.34
C GLY A 99 16.61 -10.14 38.39
N TYR A 100 17.65 -10.97 38.28
CA TYR A 100 17.72 -12.02 37.26
C TYR A 100 16.75 -13.18 37.50
N GLU A 101 16.50 -13.57 38.76
CA GLU A 101 15.50 -14.61 39.06
C GLU A 101 14.08 -14.15 38.66
N GLU A 102 13.77 -12.87 38.85
CA GLU A 102 12.50 -12.26 38.47
C GLU A 102 12.36 -12.13 36.94
N GLN A 103 13.44 -11.73 36.24
CA GLN A 103 13.48 -11.78 34.77
C GLN A 103 13.16 -13.18 34.24
N ILE A 104 13.76 -14.23 34.81
CA ILE A 104 13.55 -15.61 34.36
C ILE A 104 12.15 -16.12 34.71
N LYS A 105 11.62 -15.77 35.90
CA LYS A 105 10.21 -16.03 36.26
C LYS A 105 9.24 -15.34 35.29
N ASN A 106 9.55 -14.12 34.84
CA ASN A 106 8.73 -13.40 33.87
C ASN A 106 8.84 -13.98 32.44
N GLN A 107 10.00 -14.52 32.04
CA GLN A 107 10.18 -15.16 30.72
C GLN A 107 9.58 -16.57 30.60
N LEU A 108 9.47 -17.31 31.72
CA LEU A 108 8.98 -18.70 31.74
C LEU A 108 7.58 -18.85 32.37
N GLY A 109 7.16 -17.89 33.21
CA GLY A 109 5.93 -17.97 33.98
C GLY A 109 5.84 -19.26 34.79
N LYS A 110 4.77 -20.02 34.54
CA LYS A 110 4.46 -21.30 35.22
C LYS A 110 5.42 -22.44 34.87
N GLU A 111 6.23 -22.29 33.81
CA GLU A 111 7.16 -23.34 33.36
C GLU A 111 8.50 -23.32 34.12
N PHE A 112 8.79 -22.27 34.90
CA PHE A 112 9.99 -22.22 35.74
C PHE A 112 9.87 -23.21 36.91
N GLN A 113 10.71 -24.25 36.90
CA GLN A 113 10.79 -25.24 37.98
C GLN A 113 12.25 -25.60 38.27
N SER A 114 12.71 -25.31 39.49
CA SER A 114 14.03 -25.76 39.97
C SER A 114 14.20 -27.27 39.82
N LEU A 115 15.29 -27.71 39.20
CA LEU A 115 15.62 -29.12 39.08
C LEU A 115 16.05 -29.72 40.42
N LYS A 116 15.67 -30.98 40.64
CA LYS A 116 16.28 -31.86 41.64
C LYS A 116 17.57 -32.46 41.08
N GLU A 117 18.49 -32.81 41.97
CA GLU A 117 19.80 -33.36 41.62
C GLU A 117 19.69 -34.69 40.82
N ASP A 118 18.72 -35.53 41.15
CA ASP A 118 18.40 -36.77 40.44
C ASP A 118 18.11 -36.54 38.94
N ALA A 119 17.48 -35.41 38.60
CA ALA A 119 17.13 -35.06 37.21
C ALA A 119 18.32 -34.46 36.44
N LEU A 120 19.32 -33.92 37.13
CA LEU A 120 20.57 -33.45 36.52
C LEU A 120 21.51 -34.61 36.19
N ASN A 121 21.40 -35.73 36.91
CA ASN A 121 22.29 -36.89 36.78
C ASN A 121 21.84 -37.91 35.72
N GLN A 122 20.70 -37.70 35.05
CA GLN A 122 20.22 -38.55 33.96
C GLN A 122 20.84 -38.16 32.60
N ASP A 123 21.98 -38.77 32.24
CA ASP A 123 22.65 -38.52 30.94
C ASP A 123 21.76 -38.80 29.72
N SER A 124 20.89 -39.82 29.81
CA SER A 124 19.90 -40.16 28.78
C SER A 124 18.91 -39.03 28.48
N LEU A 125 18.56 -38.23 29.50
CA LEU A 125 17.64 -37.10 29.35
C LEU A 125 18.20 -36.03 28.41
N LEU A 126 19.51 -35.76 28.48
CA LEU A 126 20.17 -34.81 27.58
C LEU A 126 20.24 -35.34 26.14
N LEU A 127 20.54 -36.63 25.97
CA LEU A 127 20.56 -37.32 24.67
C LEU A 127 19.18 -37.34 24.00
N GLN A 128 18.08 -37.32 24.77
CA GLN A 128 16.73 -37.16 24.23
C GLN A 128 16.35 -35.69 23.97
N ASN A 129 16.66 -34.80 24.90
CA ASN A 129 16.14 -33.44 24.90
C ASN A 129 16.85 -32.51 23.90
N VAL A 130 18.16 -32.68 23.65
CA VAL A 130 18.89 -31.84 22.69
C VAL A 130 18.43 -32.08 21.24
N PRO A 131 18.33 -33.34 20.73
CA PRO A 131 17.68 -33.62 19.45
C PRO A 131 16.23 -33.12 19.38
N THR A 132 15.45 -33.31 20.44
CA THR A 132 14.04 -32.89 20.51
C THR A 132 13.91 -31.38 20.36
N ARG A 133 14.74 -30.60 21.07
CA ARG A 133 14.77 -29.14 20.96
C ARG A 133 15.30 -28.69 19.59
N ALA A 134 16.29 -29.38 19.03
CA ALA A 134 16.81 -29.10 17.69
C ALA A 134 15.75 -29.29 16.59
N ARG A 135 14.96 -30.38 16.64
CA ARG A 135 13.82 -30.61 15.75
C ARG A 135 12.79 -29.47 15.85
N LEU A 136 12.41 -29.09 17.06
CA LEU A 136 11.43 -28.03 17.28
C LEU A 136 11.95 -26.65 16.83
N PHE A 137 13.25 -26.37 16.98
CA PHE A 137 13.87 -25.21 16.34
C PHE A 137 13.76 -25.29 14.81
N LYS A 138 14.07 -26.45 14.19
CA LYS A 138 13.98 -26.63 12.73
C LYS A 138 12.57 -26.33 12.22
N GLU A 139 11.53 -26.83 12.90
CA GLU A 139 10.12 -26.55 12.55
C GLU A 139 9.80 -25.04 12.58
N LYS A 140 10.32 -24.30 13.57
CA LYS A 140 10.15 -22.84 13.63
C LYS A 140 10.96 -22.09 12.56
N ILE A 141 12.15 -22.57 12.19
CA ILE A 141 12.96 -21.98 11.12
C ILE A 141 12.35 -22.26 9.74
N ILE A 142 11.76 -23.43 9.52
CA ILE A 142 10.99 -23.76 8.29
C ILE A 142 9.80 -22.81 8.16
N ALA A 143 9.01 -22.61 9.21
CA ALA A 143 7.89 -21.66 9.17
C ALA A 143 8.35 -20.21 8.87
N LEU A 144 9.47 -19.77 9.47
CA LEU A 144 10.06 -18.45 9.19
C LEU A 144 10.58 -18.32 7.75
N ARG A 145 11.08 -19.41 7.17
CA ARG A 145 11.53 -19.47 5.76
C ARG A 145 10.34 -19.44 4.81
N ASP A 146 9.31 -20.24 5.06
CA ASP A 146 8.14 -20.32 4.18
C ASP A 146 7.37 -18.99 4.15
N GLN A 147 7.30 -18.30 5.30
CA GLN A 147 6.85 -16.90 5.39
C GLN A 147 7.71 -15.94 4.54
N GLN A 148 9.02 -16.15 4.45
CA GLN A 148 9.91 -15.35 3.60
C GLN A 148 9.78 -15.69 2.10
N LEU A 149 9.51 -16.94 1.74
CA LEU A 149 9.17 -17.35 0.37
C LEU A 149 7.83 -16.72 -0.07
N LEU A 150 6.84 -16.71 0.83
CA LEU A 150 5.57 -16.00 0.62
C LEU A 150 5.79 -14.48 0.47
N ALA A 151 6.69 -13.89 1.25
CA ALA A 151 7.06 -12.48 1.13
C ALA A 151 7.80 -12.15 -0.17
N GLN A 152 8.70 -13.04 -0.63
CA GLN A 152 9.37 -12.94 -1.93
C GLN A 152 8.36 -12.95 -3.08
N ALA A 153 7.46 -13.94 -3.07
CA ALA A 153 6.37 -14.05 -4.05
C ALA A 153 5.48 -12.79 -4.03
N THR A 154 5.13 -12.29 -2.84
CA THR A 154 4.32 -11.07 -2.65
C THR A 154 5.03 -9.82 -3.19
N HIS A 155 6.36 -9.77 -3.12
CA HIS A 155 7.18 -8.70 -3.69
C HIS A 155 7.27 -8.81 -5.21
N TYR A 156 7.48 -10.01 -5.75
CA TYR A 156 7.56 -10.26 -7.19
C TYR A 156 6.23 -9.96 -7.90
N ALA A 157 5.09 -10.35 -7.32
CA ALA A 157 3.77 -9.99 -7.83
C ALA A 157 3.52 -8.47 -7.87
N GLN A 158 4.06 -7.71 -6.91
CA GLN A 158 4.01 -6.24 -6.94
C GLN A 158 4.86 -5.65 -8.07
N ILE A 159 6.05 -6.21 -8.32
CA ILE A 159 6.90 -5.79 -9.45
C ILE A 159 6.18 -6.12 -10.78
N ALA A 160 5.67 -7.34 -10.95
CA ALA A 160 4.90 -7.73 -12.13
C ALA A 160 3.73 -6.78 -12.42
N GLY A 161 2.97 -6.39 -11.39
CA GLY A 161 1.90 -5.40 -11.51
C GLY A 161 2.40 -4.00 -11.95
N GLN A 162 3.53 -3.53 -11.42
CA GLN A 162 4.15 -2.27 -11.83
C GLN A 162 4.69 -2.31 -13.27
N VAL A 163 5.31 -3.42 -13.66
CA VAL A 163 5.83 -3.65 -15.01
C VAL A 163 4.69 -3.67 -16.03
N TYR A 164 3.59 -4.37 -15.75
CA TYR A 164 2.37 -4.37 -16.55
C TYR A 164 1.77 -2.97 -16.70
N GLN A 165 1.59 -2.23 -15.60
CA GLN A 165 1.04 -0.86 -15.65
C GLN A 165 1.95 0.11 -16.42
N THR A 166 3.28 -0.06 -16.32
CA THR A 166 4.24 0.73 -17.10
C THR A 166 4.11 0.42 -18.59
N ALA A 167 4.00 -0.86 -18.97
CA ALA A 167 3.81 -1.26 -20.36
C ALA A 167 2.49 -0.71 -20.95
N LEU A 168 1.38 -0.73 -20.20
CA LEU A 168 0.11 -0.11 -20.63
C LEU A 168 0.27 1.39 -20.97
N GLN A 169 0.98 2.15 -20.13
CA GLN A 169 1.22 3.57 -20.39
C GLN A 169 2.08 3.78 -21.65
N ILE A 170 3.04 2.89 -21.91
CA ILE A 170 3.86 2.93 -23.13
C ILE A 170 3.03 2.56 -24.37
N PHE A 171 2.13 1.57 -24.28
CA PHE A 171 1.21 1.24 -25.39
C PHE A 171 0.29 2.41 -25.75
N ILE A 172 -0.26 3.12 -24.77
CA ILE A 172 -1.10 4.32 -25.01
C ILE A 172 -0.29 5.41 -25.74
N LYS A 173 0.98 5.62 -25.38
CA LYS A 173 1.86 6.54 -26.12
C LYS A 173 2.08 6.09 -27.57
N ILE A 174 2.36 4.81 -27.80
CA ILE A 174 2.63 4.26 -29.13
C ILE A 174 1.38 4.38 -30.02
N ASP A 175 0.22 4.03 -29.50
CA ASP A 175 -1.06 4.12 -30.22
C ASP A 175 -1.38 5.58 -30.61
N ASN A 176 -1.28 6.51 -29.65
CA ASN A 176 -1.45 7.94 -29.90
C ASN A 176 -0.41 8.50 -30.89
N ALA A 177 0.86 8.11 -30.77
CA ALA A 177 1.93 8.55 -31.68
C ALA A 177 1.74 8.00 -33.09
N ALA A 178 1.20 6.78 -33.22
CA ALA A 178 0.91 6.15 -34.51
C ALA A 178 -0.30 6.79 -35.19
N GLU A 179 -1.40 7.02 -34.46
CA GLU A 179 -2.61 7.66 -35.00
C GLU A 179 -2.33 9.11 -35.44
N ASN A 180 -1.59 9.88 -34.62
CA ASN A 180 -1.14 11.22 -35.00
C ASN A 180 -0.16 11.24 -36.19
N ALA A 181 0.63 10.18 -36.41
CA ALA A 181 1.56 10.11 -37.53
C ALA A 181 0.91 9.61 -38.83
N LEU A 182 -0.10 8.74 -38.77
CA LEU A 182 -0.87 8.31 -39.95
C LEU A 182 -1.71 9.44 -40.56
N GLN A 183 -2.02 10.50 -39.79
CA GLN A 183 -2.67 11.71 -40.29
C GLN A 183 -1.72 12.74 -40.91
N LYS A 184 -0.40 12.48 -40.94
CA LYS A 184 0.61 13.42 -41.46
C LYS A 184 1.06 13.08 -42.88
N SER A 185 1.20 14.14 -43.68
CA SER A 185 1.82 14.11 -45.01
C SER A 185 3.32 14.44 -44.98
N ASP A 186 3.83 15.11 -43.93
CA ASP A 186 5.27 15.36 -43.79
C ASP A 186 6.00 14.08 -43.34
N ARG A 187 6.68 13.46 -44.31
CA ARG A 187 7.53 12.29 -44.14
C ARG A 187 8.64 12.47 -43.08
N ALA A 188 9.18 13.68 -42.92
CA ALA A 188 10.18 13.96 -41.89
C ALA A 188 9.59 13.97 -40.47
N GLU A 189 8.30 14.25 -40.32
CA GLU A 189 7.59 14.08 -39.04
C GLU A 189 7.16 12.63 -38.80
N VAL A 190 6.68 11.92 -39.83
CA VAL A 190 6.37 10.48 -39.74
C VAL A 190 7.61 9.67 -39.34
N GLY A 191 8.78 9.99 -39.91
CA GLY A 191 10.08 9.40 -39.53
C GLY A 191 10.43 9.58 -38.05
N LYS A 192 10.26 10.80 -37.50
CA LYS A 192 10.49 11.07 -36.06
C LYS A 192 9.55 10.24 -35.17
N SER A 193 8.28 10.08 -35.56
CA SER A 193 7.33 9.23 -34.83
C SER A 193 7.70 7.75 -34.90
N ILE A 194 8.17 7.26 -36.05
CA ILE A 194 8.68 5.89 -36.22
C ILE A 194 9.83 5.59 -35.25
N ASP A 195 10.82 6.48 -35.14
CA ASP A 195 11.97 6.27 -34.25
C ASP A 195 11.62 6.41 -32.77
N SER A 196 10.69 7.31 -32.43
CA SER A 196 10.10 7.40 -31.09
C SER A 196 9.40 6.09 -30.68
N ILE A 197 8.59 5.52 -31.57
CA ILE A 197 7.86 4.26 -31.33
C ILE A 197 8.82 3.06 -31.22
N LYS A 198 9.92 3.01 -31.99
CA LYS A 198 10.98 1.99 -31.80
C LYS A 198 11.56 2.04 -30.38
N ASN A 199 11.88 3.23 -29.88
CA ASN A 199 12.45 3.41 -28.53
C ASN A 199 11.47 3.05 -27.41
N GLU A 200 10.18 3.36 -27.57
CA GLU A 200 9.13 2.94 -26.65
C GLU A 200 8.87 1.42 -26.71
N LEU A 201 8.93 0.79 -27.90
CA LEU A 201 8.89 -0.67 -28.04
C LEU A 201 10.07 -1.37 -27.38
N GLN A 202 11.29 -0.82 -27.48
CA GLN A 202 12.48 -1.41 -26.84
C GLN A 202 12.33 -1.44 -25.32
N GLN A 203 11.74 -0.39 -24.73
CA GLN A 203 11.43 -0.38 -23.29
C GLN A 203 10.39 -1.44 -22.90
N ILE A 204 9.43 -1.77 -23.76
CA ILE A 204 8.46 -2.86 -23.54
C ILE A 204 9.15 -4.23 -23.59
N GLU A 205 10.10 -4.46 -24.50
CA GLU A 205 10.90 -5.69 -24.49
C GLU A 205 11.70 -5.83 -23.19
N ASP A 206 12.27 -4.74 -22.69
CA ASP A 206 12.98 -4.75 -21.41
C ASP A 206 12.05 -4.91 -20.20
N LYS A 207 10.76 -4.55 -20.34
CA LYS A 207 9.70 -4.94 -19.39
C LYS A 207 9.37 -6.42 -19.48
N LEU A 208 9.29 -7.01 -20.67
CA LEU A 208 9.10 -8.46 -20.86
C LEU A 208 10.26 -9.26 -20.24
N LYS A 209 11.51 -8.90 -20.54
CA LYS A 209 12.74 -9.47 -19.94
C LYS A 209 12.81 -9.30 -18.40
N ALA A 210 12.03 -8.39 -17.83
CA ALA A 210 11.94 -8.21 -16.38
C ALA A 210 11.02 -9.25 -15.71
N PHE A 211 9.98 -9.76 -16.40
CA PHE A 211 9.14 -10.84 -15.88
C PHE A 211 9.93 -12.15 -15.72
N ASP A 212 10.86 -12.45 -16.63
CA ASP A 212 11.69 -13.67 -16.56
C ASP A 212 12.64 -13.69 -15.34
N ARG A 213 12.78 -12.56 -14.64
CA ARG A 213 13.54 -12.44 -13.38
C ARG A 213 12.67 -12.60 -12.13
N LEU A 214 11.36 -12.79 -12.30
CA LEU A 214 10.37 -12.94 -11.25
C LEU A 214 9.93 -14.40 -11.05
N ASP A 215 10.80 -15.35 -11.40
CA ASP A 215 10.55 -16.78 -11.20
C ASP A 215 10.28 -17.12 -9.72
N LEU A 216 9.28 -17.97 -9.51
CA LEU A 216 8.85 -18.49 -8.21
C LEU A 216 8.86 -20.01 -8.14
N GLN A 217 9.31 -20.73 -9.18
CA GLN A 217 9.38 -22.20 -9.18
C GLN A 217 10.23 -22.72 -8.02
N HIS A 218 11.42 -22.16 -7.83
CA HIS A 218 12.30 -22.47 -6.70
C HIS A 218 11.67 -22.14 -5.32
N ALA A 219 10.75 -21.17 -5.23
CA ALA A 219 10.01 -20.88 -4.01
C ALA A 219 8.85 -21.87 -3.78
N LEU A 220 8.16 -22.29 -4.84
CA LEU A 220 7.18 -23.38 -4.80
C LEU A 220 7.83 -24.68 -4.33
N ASP A 221 8.98 -25.05 -4.89
CA ASP A 221 9.64 -26.31 -4.60
C ASP A 221 10.14 -26.39 -3.15
N ARG A 222 10.68 -25.28 -2.62
CA ARG A 222 11.22 -25.24 -1.24
C ARG A 222 10.15 -25.10 -0.16
N CYS A 223 9.04 -24.42 -0.42
CA CYS A 223 7.97 -24.21 0.57
C CYS A 223 7.33 -25.55 1.01
N GLN A 224 7.22 -25.78 2.31
CA GLN A 224 6.64 -26.97 2.93
C GLN A 224 5.23 -26.74 3.48
N ASN A 225 4.94 -25.53 3.98
CA ASN A 225 3.60 -25.13 4.38
C ASN A 225 2.65 -25.13 3.17
N ALA A 226 1.64 -26.01 3.18
CA ALA A 226 0.71 -26.19 2.07
C ALA A 226 -0.12 -24.93 1.76
N GLN A 227 -0.50 -24.14 2.77
CA GLN A 227 -1.27 -22.90 2.57
C GLN A 227 -0.39 -21.80 1.95
N GLU A 228 0.84 -21.65 2.44
CA GLU A 228 1.78 -20.66 1.87
C GLU A 228 2.21 -21.06 0.46
N LYS A 229 2.49 -22.36 0.22
CA LYS A 229 2.78 -22.90 -1.12
C LYS A 229 1.64 -22.67 -2.10
N LYS A 230 0.38 -22.87 -1.69
CA LYS A 230 -0.79 -22.55 -2.51
C LYS A 230 -0.81 -21.06 -2.88
N SER A 231 -0.65 -20.18 -1.89
CA SER A 231 -0.65 -18.74 -2.15
C SER A 231 0.56 -18.28 -2.98
N ILE A 232 1.73 -18.91 -2.88
CA ILE A 232 2.87 -18.69 -3.81
C ILE A 232 2.46 -19.06 -5.25
N GLY A 233 1.75 -20.18 -5.44
CA GLY A 233 1.25 -20.60 -6.76
C GLY A 233 0.23 -19.64 -7.36
N GLU A 234 -0.68 -19.11 -6.54
CA GLU A 234 -1.62 -18.04 -6.92
C GLU A 234 -0.88 -16.76 -7.37
N MET A 235 0.35 -16.50 -6.90
CA MET A 235 1.19 -15.39 -7.39
C MET A 235 1.92 -15.74 -8.68
N ALA A 236 2.48 -16.94 -8.78
CA ALA A 236 3.19 -17.41 -9.98
C ALA A 236 2.28 -17.38 -11.21
N GLN A 237 1.04 -17.90 -11.09
CA GLN A 237 0.03 -17.77 -12.14
C GLN A 237 -0.26 -16.31 -12.48
N MET A 238 -0.38 -15.42 -11.48
CA MET A 238 -0.65 -14.01 -11.70
C MET A 238 0.49 -13.28 -12.43
N ILE A 239 1.75 -13.65 -12.17
CA ILE A 239 2.92 -13.09 -12.85
C ILE A 239 2.91 -13.46 -14.34
N GLU A 240 2.68 -14.73 -14.67
CA GLU A 240 2.58 -15.17 -16.07
C GLU A 240 1.31 -14.62 -16.77
N GLU A 241 0.17 -14.57 -16.09
CA GLU A 241 -1.03 -13.87 -16.60
C GLU A 241 -0.75 -12.38 -16.89
N SER A 242 0.06 -11.70 -16.08
CA SER A 242 0.45 -10.31 -16.31
C SER A 242 1.43 -10.18 -17.49
N LYS A 243 2.33 -11.15 -17.67
CA LYS A 243 3.28 -11.24 -18.78
C LYS A 243 2.57 -11.42 -20.13
N GLU A 244 1.61 -12.35 -20.21
CA GLU A 244 0.80 -12.54 -21.42
C GLU A 244 -0.02 -11.29 -21.79
N LYS A 245 -0.56 -10.59 -20.77
CA LYS A 245 -1.30 -9.32 -20.95
C LYS A 245 -0.42 -8.15 -21.41
N VAL A 246 0.92 -8.25 -21.33
CA VAL A 246 1.87 -7.34 -22.03
C VAL A 246 2.19 -7.86 -23.44
N LEU A 247 2.36 -9.17 -23.59
CA LEU A 247 2.86 -9.80 -24.81
C LEU A 247 1.87 -9.71 -25.99
N ALA A 248 0.55 -9.73 -25.75
CA ALA A 248 -0.44 -9.54 -26.81
C ALA A 248 -0.47 -8.09 -27.36
N PRO A 249 -0.58 -7.02 -26.54
CA PRO A 249 -0.46 -5.64 -27.04
C PRO A 249 0.91 -5.32 -27.66
N HIS A 250 2.00 -5.97 -27.21
CA HIS A 250 3.32 -5.80 -27.81
C HIS A 250 3.35 -6.18 -29.31
N LYS A 251 2.70 -7.29 -29.67
CA LYS A 251 2.55 -7.70 -31.09
C LYS A 251 1.73 -6.68 -31.89
N LEU A 252 0.63 -6.18 -31.33
CA LEU A 252 -0.20 -5.16 -31.98
C LEU A 252 0.56 -3.84 -32.19
N ALA A 253 1.40 -3.43 -31.22
CA ALA A 253 2.25 -2.25 -31.33
C ALA A 253 3.37 -2.41 -32.38
N GLN A 254 3.94 -3.62 -32.53
CA GLN A 254 4.85 -3.95 -33.63
C GLN A 254 4.13 -3.88 -34.99
N GLU A 255 2.88 -4.37 -35.09
CA GLU A 255 2.06 -4.22 -36.31
C GLU A 255 1.72 -2.77 -36.65
N ARG A 256 1.41 -1.92 -35.65
CA ARG A 256 1.23 -0.46 -35.85
C ARG A 256 2.51 0.18 -36.40
N LEU A 257 3.68 -0.16 -35.86
CA LEU A 257 4.97 0.34 -36.38
C LEU A 257 5.21 -0.10 -37.84
N LEU A 258 4.90 -1.35 -38.19
CA LEU A 258 5.01 -1.82 -39.59
C LEU A 258 4.05 -1.10 -40.54
N LYS A 259 2.86 -0.70 -40.10
CA LYS A 259 1.93 0.13 -40.88
C LYS A 259 2.49 1.54 -41.11
N LEU A 260 3.06 2.16 -40.08
CA LEU A 260 3.72 3.48 -40.19
C LEU A 260 4.90 3.47 -41.15
N ILE A 261 5.75 2.45 -41.10
CA ILE A 261 6.90 2.32 -42.00
C ILE A 261 6.44 2.31 -43.46
N ARG A 262 5.38 1.53 -43.78
CA ARG A 262 4.78 1.51 -45.13
C ARG A 262 4.17 2.85 -45.54
N HIS A 263 3.51 3.57 -44.61
CA HIS A 263 2.98 4.92 -44.88
C HIS A 263 4.12 5.90 -45.25
N ASN A 264 5.22 5.87 -44.49
CA ASN A 264 6.41 6.67 -44.73
C ASN A 264 7.11 6.32 -46.06
N GLU A 265 7.06 5.04 -46.46
CA GLU A 265 7.53 4.56 -47.77
C GLU A 265 6.63 5.02 -48.92
N SER A 266 5.30 5.08 -48.74
CA SER A 266 4.39 5.64 -49.75
C SER A 266 4.58 7.14 -49.95
N LEU A 267 4.71 7.92 -48.86
CA LEU A 267 5.05 9.34 -48.93
C LEU A 267 6.37 9.56 -49.69
N GLN A 268 7.40 8.74 -49.39
CA GLN A 268 8.67 8.78 -50.11
C GLN A 268 8.56 8.51 -51.62
N ASN A 269 7.54 7.79 -52.06
CA ASN A 269 7.35 7.50 -53.49
C ASN A 269 6.54 8.60 -54.19
N GLN A 270 5.55 9.20 -53.51
CA GLN A 270 4.86 10.40 -53.99
C GLN A 270 5.83 11.58 -54.19
N GLU A 271 6.73 11.84 -53.22
CA GLU A 271 7.82 12.83 -53.34
C GLU A 271 8.67 12.65 -54.63
N LYS A 272 8.87 11.40 -55.09
CA LYS A 272 9.68 11.04 -56.28
C LYS A 272 8.89 11.07 -57.59
N GLU A 273 7.57 11.18 -57.53
CA GLU A 273 6.68 11.26 -58.69
C GLU A 273 6.35 12.73 -58.96
N GLU A 274 6.00 13.51 -57.93
CA GLU A 274 5.85 14.97 -58.04
C GLU A 274 7.13 15.67 -58.54
N THR A 275 8.32 15.21 -58.13
CA THR A 275 9.61 15.74 -58.65
C THR A 275 9.96 15.30 -60.08
N LYS A 276 9.13 14.48 -60.74
CA LYS A 276 9.26 14.15 -62.17
C LYS A 276 8.27 14.89 -63.06
N GLU A 277 7.15 15.35 -62.52
CA GLU A 277 6.05 15.92 -63.33
C GLU A 277 6.06 17.44 -63.47
N GLN A 278 6.93 18.18 -62.76
CA GLN A 278 7.06 19.63 -62.94
C GLN A 278 7.49 20.01 -64.38
N PRO A 279 6.64 20.69 -65.18
CA PRO A 279 7.04 21.26 -66.45
C PRO A 279 7.70 22.63 -66.20
N VAL A 280 8.76 22.94 -66.94
CA VAL A 280 9.42 24.25 -66.85
C VAL A 280 8.53 25.34 -67.48
N THR A 281 7.72 26.01 -66.66
CA THR A 281 7.03 27.23 -67.05
C THR A 281 7.97 28.44 -67.01
N ALA A 282 8.06 29.17 -68.12
CA ALA A 282 8.95 30.31 -68.27
C ALA A 282 8.51 31.52 -67.42
N PRO A 283 9.43 32.38 -66.95
CA PRO A 283 9.10 33.53 -66.13
C PRO A 283 8.37 34.61 -66.93
N VAL A 284 7.14 34.95 -66.52
CA VAL A 284 6.44 36.14 -67.00
C VAL A 284 6.93 37.35 -66.20
N MET A 285 7.32 38.42 -66.90
CA MET A 285 7.73 39.67 -66.25
C MET A 285 6.54 40.36 -65.60
N ILE A 286 6.71 40.81 -64.36
CA ILE A 286 5.82 41.78 -63.71
C ILE A 286 6.49 43.14 -63.79
N ALA A 287 5.80 44.10 -64.41
CA ALA A 287 6.19 45.50 -64.44
C ALA A 287 5.17 46.34 -63.65
N ASP A 288 5.67 46.91 -62.55
CA ASP A 288 5.31 48.17 -61.89
C ASP A 288 3.99 48.89 -62.26
N LEU A 289 3.18 49.24 -61.24
CA LEU A 289 2.84 50.64 -60.91
C LEU A 289 2.10 50.75 -59.56
N SER A 290 2.14 51.95 -58.94
CA SER A 290 1.80 52.21 -57.52
C SER A 290 0.54 53.10 -57.31
N PRO A 291 0.02 53.26 -56.07
CA PRO A 291 -1.36 53.74 -55.77
C PRO A 291 -1.50 55.28 -55.66
N PRO A 292 -2.68 55.83 -55.24
CA PRO A 292 -2.72 56.52 -53.92
C PRO A 292 -4.09 56.70 -53.16
N LEU A 293 -4.02 56.65 -51.81
CA LEU A 293 -4.54 57.60 -50.76
C LEU A 293 -6.03 57.90 -50.37
N LEU A 294 -6.22 58.18 -49.04
CA LEU A 294 -7.28 58.96 -48.30
C LEU A 294 -8.69 58.29 -48.11
N THR A 295 -9.58 58.52 -47.11
CA THR A 295 -9.80 59.39 -45.88
C THR A 295 -11.05 58.83 -45.10
N ASP A 296 -11.55 59.22 -43.90
CA ASP A 296 -11.12 59.87 -42.62
C ASP A 296 -12.33 59.89 -41.60
N LYS A 297 -12.11 59.94 -40.25
CA LYS A 297 -13.06 60.16 -39.10
C LYS A 297 -14.18 59.11 -38.79
N LYS A 298 -14.67 58.85 -37.54
CA LYS A 298 -15.14 59.60 -36.30
C LYS A 298 -16.62 60.07 -36.39
N GLU A 299 -17.50 60.09 -35.36
CA GLU A 299 -17.42 59.94 -33.87
C GLU A 299 -18.80 59.51 -33.23
N ASP A 300 -18.99 59.57 -31.90
CA ASP A 300 -20.01 58.86 -31.04
C ASP A 300 -21.38 59.57 -30.72
N THR A 301 -22.16 59.04 -29.72
CA THR A 301 -23.37 59.56 -28.94
C THR A 301 -24.61 58.61 -29.08
N GLU A 302 -25.37 58.05 -28.10
CA GLU A 302 -25.86 58.33 -26.71
C GLU A 302 -27.21 59.11 -26.61
N VAL A 303 -28.18 58.97 -25.68
CA VAL A 303 -28.45 58.10 -24.48
C VAL A 303 -30.01 58.06 -24.15
N SER A 304 -30.46 57.52 -23.00
CA SER A 304 -31.81 57.66 -22.33
C SER A 304 -33.00 56.76 -22.79
N GLU A 305 -34.04 56.39 -21.98
CA GLU A 305 -34.42 56.72 -20.58
C GLU A 305 -35.31 55.62 -19.86
N GLU A 306 -35.81 55.87 -18.63
CA GLU A 306 -36.52 54.92 -17.70
C GLU A 306 -38.09 55.00 -17.73
N THR A 307 -38.99 54.74 -16.73
CA THR A 307 -38.96 54.54 -15.24
C THR A 307 -40.28 53.93 -14.66
N SER A 308 -40.21 53.23 -13.49
CA SER A 308 -41.26 53.04 -12.41
C SER A 308 -42.69 52.47 -12.72
N VAL A 309 -43.29 51.44 -12.05
CA VAL A 309 -43.70 51.23 -10.61
C VAL A 309 -45.02 51.98 -10.25
N ASP A 310 -46.12 51.41 -9.70
CA ASP A 310 -46.26 50.70 -8.39
C ASP A 310 -47.56 49.84 -8.10
N ASN A 311 -47.50 49.08 -6.99
CA ASN A 311 -48.47 48.43 -6.04
C ASN A 311 -50.02 48.29 -6.23
N SER A 312 -50.56 47.18 -5.67
CA SER A 312 -51.67 47.16 -4.67
C SER A 312 -51.90 45.78 -3.98
N THR A 313 -52.39 45.76 -2.72
CA THR A 313 -52.70 44.61 -1.80
C THR A 313 -54.11 44.80 -1.16
N PRO A 314 -54.63 44.08 -0.11
CA PRO A 314 -54.21 42.87 0.67
C PRO A 314 -55.30 41.73 0.50
N PRO A 315 -56.00 41.04 1.46
CA PRO A 315 -55.82 40.77 2.92
C PRO A 315 -56.16 39.34 3.47
N GLU A 316 -55.82 39.13 4.76
CA GLU A 316 -56.48 38.35 5.86
C GLU A 316 -57.02 36.89 5.73
N ASN A 317 -56.54 36.03 6.66
CA ASN A 317 -57.38 35.64 7.83
C ASN A 317 -56.61 35.10 9.06
N ASN A 318 -57.30 34.90 10.20
CA ASN A 318 -56.73 34.68 11.54
C ASN A 318 -56.90 33.24 12.09
N ALA A 319 -55.97 32.79 12.94
CA ALA A 319 -56.23 31.96 14.14
C ALA A 319 -54.96 31.80 15.01
N ALA A 320 -55.12 31.64 16.33
CA ALA A 320 -54.03 31.38 17.28
C ALA A 320 -54.34 30.19 18.20
N PRO A 321 -53.30 29.52 18.74
CA PRO A 321 -53.38 28.91 20.06
C PRO A 321 -52.24 29.36 21.01
N ASN A 322 -52.33 28.93 22.27
CA ASN A 322 -51.46 29.35 23.38
C ASN A 322 -50.01 28.83 23.28
N PRO A 323 -49.06 29.46 23.99
CA PRO A 323 -47.69 28.95 24.12
C PRO A 323 -47.61 27.73 25.05
N ASP A 324 -47.12 26.61 24.52
CA ASP A 324 -46.44 25.58 25.30
C ASP A 324 -45.11 26.13 25.87
N PRO A 325 -44.53 25.52 26.93
CA PRO A 325 -43.41 26.12 27.66
C PRO A 325 -42.19 26.37 26.77
N GLN A 326 -41.63 27.59 26.85
CA GLN A 326 -40.34 27.88 26.22
C GLN A 326 -39.27 26.93 26.76
N PRO A 327 -38.47 26.27 25.90
CA PRO A 327 -37.32 25.51 26.36
C PRO A 327 -36.33 26.43 27.08
N ASN A 328 -35.63 25.89 28.07
CA ASN A 328 -34.52 26.59 28.72
C ASN A 328 -33.47 26.95 27.64
N PRO A 329 -32.94 28.18 27.57
CA PRO A 329 -31.89 28.53 26.60
C PRO A 329 -30.64 27.65 26.71
N GLU A 330 -30.38 27.04 27.88
CA GLU A 330 -29.34 26.00 28.02
C GLU A 330 -29.68 24.73 27.24
N ASP A 331 -30.95 24.29 27.27
CA ASP A 331 -31.41 23.12 26.51
C ASP A 331 -31.43 23.41 25.00
N GLU A 332 -31.84 24.61 24.56
CA GLU A 332 -31.74 25.02 23.15
C GLU A 332 -30.29 25.06 22.66
N THR A 333 -29.36 25.52 23.50
CA THR A 333 -27.92 25.54 23.19
C THR A 333 -27.35 24.12 23.10
N ARG A 334 -27.74 23.23 24.02
CA ARG A 334 -27.32 21.81 24.02
C ARG A 334 -27.93 21.05 22.84
N LEU A 335 -29.16 21.39 22.42
CA LEU A 335 -29.79 20.83 21.22
C LEU A 335 -28.98 21.20 19.98
N LYS A 336 -28.65 22.49 19.79
CA LYS A 336 -27.83 22.96 18.65
C LYS A 336 -26.43 22.35 18.65
N GLN A 337 -25.80 22.17 19.81
CA GLN A 337 -24.53 21.45 19.93
C GLN A 337 -24.66 19.98 19.51
N GLN A 338 -25.73 19.30 19.93
CA GLN A 338 -26.01 17.92 19.55
C GLN A 338 -26.34 17.77 18.06
N GLU A 339 -27.05 18.74 17.46
CA GLU A 339 -27.35 18.82 16.02
C GLU A 339 -26.09 19.07 15.17
N THR A 340 -25.21 19.98 15.60
CA THR A 340 -23.92 20.21 14.94
C THR A 340 -23.03 18.97 15.01
N LEU A 341 -22.90 18.37 16.20
CA LEU A 341 -22.15 17.12 16.40
C LEU A 341 -22.74 15.98 15.55
N ARG A 342 -24.07 15.90 15.43
CA ARG A 342 -24.79 14.95 14.57
C ARG A 342 -24.46 15.16 13.10
N ARG A 343 -24.58 16.39 12.59
CA ARG A 343 -24.27 16.76 11.20
C ARG A 343 -22.82 16.40 10.85
N GLN A 344 -21.87 16.76 11.72
CA GLN A 344 -20.46 16.45 11.51
C GLN A 344 -20.19 14.94 11.49
N LEU A 345 -20.79 14.19 12.42
CA LEU A 345 -20.69 12.72 12.43
C LEU A 345 -21.29 12.10 11.16
N ASP A 346 -22.43 12.58 10.67
CA ASP A 346 -23.04 12.09 9.44
C ASP A 346 -22.20 12.45 8.19
N THR A 347 -21.49 13.58 8.17
CA THR A 347 -20.47 13.90 7.14
C THR A 347 -19.29 12.91 7.18
N LEU A 348 -18.74 12.60 8.36
CA LEU A 348 -17.66 11.61 8.50
C LEU A 348 -18.12 10.18 8.13
N ILE A 349 -19.34 9.80 8.50
CA ILE A 349 -19.97 8.55 8.08
C ILE A 349 -20.12 8.51 6.54
N THR A 350 -20.45 9.63 5.91
CA THR A 350 -20.58 9.73 4.44
C THR A 350 -19.24 9.60 3.74
N LEU A 351 -18.17 10.25 4.23
CA LEU A 351 -16.80 10.05 3.77
C LEU A 351 -16.40 8.57 3.77
N VAL A 352 -16.66 7.85 4.87
CA VAL A 352 -16.30 6.43 4.99
C VAL A 352 -17.20 5.54 4.11
N LYS A 353 -18.49 5.86 3.95
CA LYS A 353 -19.40 5.18 3.01
C LYS A 353 -18.92 5.33 1.57
N ASN A 354 -18.60 6.55 1.12
CA ASN A 354 -18.10 6.80 -0.24
C ASN A 354 -16.79 6.04 -0.49
N TYR A 355 -15.85 6.07 0.46
CA TYR A 355 -14.60 5.32 0.34
C TYR A 355 -14.82 3.80 0.31
N GLN A 356 -15.76 3.26 1.09
CA GLN A 356 -16.13 1.85 1.02
C GLN A 356 -16.79 1.48 -0.32
N ALA A 357 -17.64 2.35 -0.88
CA ALA A 357 -18.25 2.17 -2.19
C ALA A 357 -17.20 2.18 -3.31
N LEU A 358 -16.22 3.08 -3.23
CA LEU A 358 -15.05 3.15 -4.11
C LEU A 358 -14.19 1.87 -4.01
N LEU A 359 -13.94 1.35 -2.81
CA LEU A 359 -13.25 0.05 -2.64
C LEU A 359 -14.04 -1.11 -3.25
N LYS A 360 -15.38 -1.06 -3.23
CA LYS A 360 -16.27 -2.06 -3.84
C LYS A 360 -16.30 -1.99 -5.37
N SER A 361 -16.33 -0.80 -5.98
CA SER A 361 -16.20 -0.67 -7.44
C SER A 361 -14.79 -0.97 -7.95
N GLU A 362 -13.76 -0.60 -7.17
CA GLU A 362 -12.39 -1.07 -7.39
C GLU A 362 -12.22 -2.60 -7.15
N LYS A 363 -13.19 -3.30 -6.56
CA LYS A 363 -13.20 -4.77 -6.41
C LYS A 363 -13.92 -5.46 -7.58
N SER A 364 -15.03 -4.92 -8.07
CA SER A 364 -15.72 -5.46 -9.26
C SER A 364 -14.89 -5.29 -10.55
N ASN A 365 -14.20 -4.16 -10.70
CA ASN A 365 -13.56 -3.79 -11.96
C ASN A 365 -12.08 -4.21 -12.07
N CYS A 366 -11.59 -5.06 -11.16
CA CYS A 366 -10.16 -5.41 -11.06
C CYS A 366 -9.86 -6.85 -11.51
N VAL A 367 -9.11 -6.98 -12.60
CA VAL A 367 -8.67 -8.27 -13.19
C VAL A 367 -7.48 -8.90 -12.42
N ILE A 368 -7.30 -8.57 -11.14
CA ILE A 368 -6.16 -8.98 -10.29
C ILE A 368 -6.72 -9.52 -8.96
N ARG A 369 -7.10 -10.80 -8.94
CA ARG A 369 -8.06 -11.38 -7.97
C ARG A 369 -7.54 -11.73 -6.57
N PHE A 370 -6.24 -11.56 -6.26
CA PHE A 370 -5.68 -12.02 -4.96
C PHE A 370 -4.95 -10.93 -4.14
N PHE A 371 -3.89 -10.29 -4.66
CA PHE A 371 -3.09 -9.34 -3.85
C PHE A 371 -3.79 -8.05 -3.48
N HIS A 372 -4.66 -7.55 -4.36
CA HIS A 372 -5.57 -6.48 -4.00
C HIS A 372 -6.78 -6.98 -3.21
N GLN A 373 -7.12 -8.28 -3.29
CA GLN A 373 -8.33 -8.82 -2.69
C GLN A 373 -8.23 -8.85 -1.16
N SER A 374 -7.29 -9.63 -0.59
CA SER A 374 -7.08 -9.69 0.86
C SER A 374 -6.87 -8.31 1.50
N ARG A 375 -6.10 -7.41 0.85
CA ARG A 375 -5.84 -6.06 1.36
C ARG A 375 -7.03 -5.10 1.20
N LYS A 376 -7.87 -5.24 0.16
CA LYS A 376 -9.13 -4.49 0.04
C LYS A 376 -10.18 -5.03 1.01
N ASP A 377 -10.24 -6.34 1.25
CA ASP A 377 -11.14 -6.93 2.23
C ASP A 377 -10.79 -6.47 3.65
N ILE A 378 -9.51 -6.48 4.04
CA ILE A 378 -9.02 -5.88 5.30
C ILE A 378 -9.47 -4.40 5.43
N LYS A 379 -9.34 -3.61 4.35
CA LYS A 379 -9.76 -2.20 4.35
C LYS A 379 -11.29 -2.02 4.38
N MET A 380 -12.05 -2.88 3.71
CA MET A 380 -13.52 -2.86 3.75
C MET A 380 -14.04 -3.31 5.11
N SER A 381 -13.49 -4.36 5.72
CA SER A 381 -13.85 -4.80 7.07
C SER A 381 -13.48 -3.76 8.14
N TYR A 382 -12.40 -2.99 7.93
CA TYR A 382 -12.10 -1.81 8.74
C TYR A 382 -13.17 -0.73 8.54
N CYS A 383 -13.55 -0.39 7.30
CA CYS A 383 -14.65 0.56 7.05
C CYS A 383 -15.99 0.07 7.63
N GLU A 384 -16.29 -1.23 7.59
CA GLU A 384 -17.50 -1.83 8.17
C GLU A 384 -17.50 -1.76 9.70
N ALA A 385 -16.37 -2.07 10.33
CA ALA A 385 -16.20 -1.93 11.76
C ALA A 385 -16.33 -0.46 12.21
N LEU A 386 -15.67 0.45 11.49
CA LEU A 386 -15.70 1.89 11.73
C LEU A 386 -17.11 2.45 11.56
N LEU A 387 -17.80 2.16 10.45
CA LEU A 387 -19.20 2.56 10.22
C LEU A 387 -20.15 1.97 11.27
N THR A 388 -19.95 0.72 11.68
CA THR A 388 -20.74 0.09 12.75
C THR A 388 -20.54 0.78 14.11
N SER A 389 -19.33 1.28 14.38
CA SER A 389 -19.02 2.01 15.62
C SER A 389 -19.57 3.43 15.59
N LEU A 390 -19.31 4.18 14.51
CA LEU A 390 -19.80 5.56 14.33
C LEU A 390 -21.33 5.62 14.34
N ALA A 391 -22.01 4.68 13.68
CA ALA A 391 -23.49 4.62 13.67
C ALA A 391 -24.10 4.16 15.00
N LYS A 392 -23.29 3.69 15.96
CA LYS A 392 -23.69 3.31 17.31
C LYS A 392 -23.19 4.29 18.38
N ALA A 393 -22.51 5.37 17.99
CA ALA A 393 -21.99 6.33 18.94
C ALA A 393 -23.14 7.08 19.63
N GLU A 394 -23.22 6.94 20.95
CA GLU A 394 -24.09 7.79 21.78
C GLU A 394 -23.60 9.24 21.70
N LEU A 395 -24.53 10.14 21.37
CA LEU A 395 -24.31 11.56 21.16
C LEU A 395 -24.78 12.34 22.39
N THR A 396 -23.92 12.41 23.42
CA THR A 396 -24.13 13.29 24.57
C THR A 396 -23.48 14.66 24.33
N PRO A 397 -24.01 15.77 24.87
CA PRO A 397 -23.42 17.10 24.70
C PRO A 397 -21.97 17.21 25.20
N ASP A 398 -21.61 16.36 26.16
CA ASP A 398 -20.31 16.40 26.86
C ASP A 398 -19.20 15.59 26.16
N ARG A 399 -19.47 15.00 24.98
CA ARG A 399 -18.56 14.10 24.25
C ARG A 399 -18.12 14.71 22.92
N SER A 400 -16.81 14.86 22.70
CA SER A 400 -16.31 15.48 21.45
C SER A 400 -16.40 14.54 20.24
N LEU A 401 -16.46 15.13 19.04
CA LEU A 401 -16.34 14.38 17.79
C LEU A 401 -15.02 13.59 17.71
N LYS A 402 -13.93 14.14 18.29
CA LYS A 402 -12.62 13.48 18.30
C LYS A 402 -12.62 12.21 19.14
N ASP A 403 -13.31 12.20 20.28
CA ASP A 403 -13.42 11.01 21.13
C ASP A 403 -14.24 9.92 20.44
N ILE A 404 -15.39 10.29 19.86
CA ILE A 404 -16.26 9.40 19.07
C ILE A 404 -15.46 8.71 17.95
N VAL A 405 -14.68 9.47 17.19
CA VAL A 405 -13.92 8.94 16.05
C VAL A 405 -12.69 8.14 16.50
N THR A 406 -12.05 8.52 17.61
CA THR A 406 -10.89 7.80 18.16
C THR A 406 -11.29 6.43 18.73
N GLU A 407 -12.39 6.36 19.49
CA GLU A 407 -12.94 5.10 20.00
C GLU A 407 -13.38 4.19 18.84
N ALA A 408 -14.07 4.76 17.84
CA ALA A 408 -14.48 4.05 16.63
C ALA A 408 -13.28 3.54 15.80
N HIS A 409 -12.18 4.32 15.75
CA HIS A 409 -10.93 3.92 15.09
C HIS A 409 -10.27 2.75 15.81
N GLU A 410 -10.07 2.84 17.13
CA GLU A 410 -9.43 1.77 17.91
C GLU A 410 -10.26 0.48 17.91
N HIS A 411 -11.59 0.57 18.04
CA HIS A 411 -12.45 -0.60 17.89
C HIS A 411 -12.31 -1.24 16.50
N ALA A 412 -12.27 -0.46 15.42
CA ALA A 412 -12.08 -0.98 14.06
C ALA A 412 -10.68 -1.59 13.82
N LYS A 413 -9.64 -0.94 14.35
CA LYS A 413 -8.22 -1.36 14.31
C LYS A 413 -8.00 -2.68 15.03
N ASN A 414 -8.53 -2.81 16.26
CA ASN A 414 -8.47 -4.04 17.05
C ASN A 414 -9.30 -5.18 16.42
N LYS A 415 -10.52 -4.89 15.93
CA LYS A 415 -11.38 -5.91 15.28
C LYS A 415 -10.77 -6.51 14.00
N VAL A 416 -9.97 -5.73 13.26
CA VAL A 416 -9.29 -6.19 12.03
C VAL A 416 -7.92 -6.81 12.32
N ASN A 417 -7.36 -6.58 13.52
CA ASN A 417 -6.20 -7.29 14.08
C ASN A 417 -4.98 -7.37 13.12
N SER A 418 -4.78 -6.30 12.33
CA SER A 418 -3.82 -6.25 11.22
C SER A 418 -3.39 -4.82 10.87
N SER A 419 -3.05 -4.02 11.90
CA SER A 419 -2.65 -2.61 11.75
C SER A 419 -1.63 -2.35 10.63
N PRO A 420 -0.57 -3.17 10.42
CA PRO A 420 0.39 -2.96 9.32
C PRO A 420 -0.22 -3.08 7.92
N LEU A 421 -1.27 -3.89 7.74
CA LEU A 421 -1.89 -4.14 6.42
C LEU A 421 -2.91 -3.05 6.02
N LEU A 422 -3.37 -2.25 6.98
CA LEU A 422 -4.21 -1.06 6.71
C LEU A 422 -3.39 0.04 6.02
N THR A 423 -2.14 0.24 6.44
CA THR A 423 -1.26 1.33 5.96
C THR A 423 -0.17 0.88 4.98
N ALA A 424 0.05 -0.42 4.80
CA ALA A 424 1.05 -0.94 3.85
C ALA A 424 0.84 -0.47 2.40
N GLY A 425 1.95 -0.10 1.74
CA GLY A 425 2.00 0.22 0.31
C GLY A 425 1.69 -0.98 -0.60
N GLY A 426 1.35 -0.71 -1.86
CA GLY A 426 1.09 -1.73 -2.88
C GLY A 426 -0.05 -1.41 -3.86
N SER A 427 -0.84 -0.37 -3.60
CA SER A 427 -1.70 0.27 -4.61
C SER A 427 -1.50 1.79 -4.53
N TYR A 428 -1.09 2.38 -5.66
CA TYR A 428 -0.75 3.80 -5.79
C TYR A 428 -1.97 4.71 -5.52
N MET A 429 -3.18 4.18 -5.74
CA MET A 429 -4.47 4.79 -5.36
C MET A 429 -4.91 4.33 -3.96
N GLY A 430 -4.97 3.01 -3.73
CA GLY A 430 -5.73 2.42 -2.62
C GLY A 430 -5.10 2.50 -1.22
N THR A 431 -3.80 2.76 -1.09
CA THR A 431 -3.19 3.06 0.23
C THR A 431 -3.10 4.57 0.47
N SER A 432 -2.77 5.34 -0.56
CA SER A 432 -2.81 6.81 -0.58
C SER A 432 -4.17 7.36 -0.10
N ARG A 433 -5.28 6.80 -0.61
CA ARG A 433 -6.64 7.18 -0.20
C ARG A 433 -7.00 6.78 1.23
N MET A 434 -6.60 5.60 1.72
CA MET A 434 -6.89 5.20 3.12
C MET A 434 -6.25 6.18 4.12
N LEU A 435 -4.99 6.56 3.89
CA LEU A 435 -4.29 7.55 4.73
C LEU A 435 -4.94 8.94 4.64
N ALA A 436 -5.44 9.34 3.46
CA ALA A 436 -6.18 10.59 3.31
C ALA A 436 -7.53 10.56 4.07
N VAL A 437 -8.29 9.46 4.00
CA VAL A 437 -9.53 9.26 4.79
C VAL A 437 -9.23 9.29 6.29
N GLN A 438 -8.17 8.61 6.75
CA GLN A 438 -7.78 8.62 8.16
C GLN A 438 -7.36 10.03 8.65
N ARG A 439 -6.74 10.85 7.79
CA ARG A 439 -6.42 12.25 8.11
C ARG A 439 -7.65 13.14 8.18
N LEU A 440 -8.62 12.97 7.27
CA LEU A 440 -9.90 13.69 7.34
C LEU A 440 -10.75 13.25 8.55
N LEU A 441 -10.60 12.01 9.02
CA LEU A 441 -11.12 11.53 10.30
C LEU A 441 -10.34 12.04 11.53
N GLY A 442 -9.40 12.99 11.38
CA GLY A 442 -8.68 13.57 12.53
C GLY A 442 -7.71 12.64 13.26
N ILE A 443 -7.37 11.47 12.69
CA ILE A 443 -6.54 10.44 13.36
C ILE A 443 -5.07 10.86 13.36
N ASP A 444 -4.55 11.25 14.54
CA ASP A 444 -3.19 11.77 14.71
C ASP A 444 -2.08 10.80 14.25
N GLU A 445 -2.30 9.48 14.34
CA GLU A 445 -1.36 8.47 13.82
C GLU A 445 -1.12 8.57 12.31
N ALA A 446 -2.13 8.99 11.54
CA ALA A 446 -2.08 9.13 10.08
C ALA A 446 -1.30 10.39 9.65
N TRP A 447 -1.16 11.37 10.55
CA TRP A 447 -0.28 12.52 10.39
C TRP A 447 1.16 12.20 10.84
N ASN A 448 1.33 11.70 12.07
CA ASN A 448 2.63 11.68 12.75
C ASN A 448 3.53 10.49 12.39
N HIS A 449 2.95 9.31 12.13
CA HIS A 449 3.70 8.06 12.01
C HIS A 449 3.62 7.43 10.60
N ASN A 450 2.42 7.39 10.00
CA ASN A 450 2.19 6.63 8.76
C ASN A 450 2.48 7.39 7.45
N GLY A 451 3.02 8.63 7.51
CA GLY A 451 3.31 9.47 6.33
C GLY A 451 4.74 9.41 5.76
N LYS A 452 5.67 8.69 6.42
CA LYS A 452 7.11 8.75 6.11
C LYS A 452 7.52 7.78 5.00
N SER A 453 7.58 8.27 3.77
CA SER A 453 8.13 7.55 2.61
C SER A 453 9.62 7.86 2.43
N SER A 454 10.50 6.87 2.64
CA SER A 454 11.93 7.01 2.39
C SER A 454 12.24 6.82 0.90
N PHE A 455 12.51 7.93 0.20
CA PHE A 455 13.09 7.89 -1.14
C PHE A 455 14.62 8.06 -1.00
N MET A 456 15.39 7.09 -1.51
CA MET A 456 16.87 7.09 -1.50
C MET A 456 17.51 7.47 -0.13
N GLY A 457 17.02 6.87 0.95
CA GLY A 457 17.65 6.97 2.29
C GLY A 457 17.41 8.28 3.06
N ALA A 458 16.81 9.30 2.45
CA ALA A 458 16.45 10.54 3.14
C ALA A 458 15.05 10.45 3.80
N PRO A 459 14.88 10.81 5.08
CA PRO A 459 13.58 10.90 5.73
C PRO A 459 12.89 12.22 5.35
N ILE A 460 12.11 12.20 4.26
CA ILE A 460 11.29 13.35 3.85
C ILE A 460 10.05 13.42 4.75
N ASN A 461 9.89 14.50 5.52
CA ASN A 461 8.63 14.82 6.19
C ASN A 461 7.59 15.16 5.12
N SER A 462 6.70 14.20 4.84
CA SER A 462 5.80 14.22 3.70
C SER A 462 4.34 14.29 4.16
N ASP A 463 3.88 15.50 4.50
CA ASP A 463 2.45 15.82 4.65
C ASP A 463 1.63 15.56 3.36
N PHE A 464 2.34 15.29 2.26
CA PHE A 464 1.83 15.27 0.89
C PHE A 464 1.60 13.87 0.30
N HIS A 465 2.10 12.79 0.92
CA HIS A 465 1.79 11.43 0.47
C HIS A 465 0.35 11.05 0.88
N GLY A 466 -0.49 10.78 -0.12
CA GLY A 466 -1.95 10.63 0.02
C GLY A 466 -2.72 11.71 -0.75
N LEU A 467 -2.38 12.98 -0.53
CA LEU A 467 -3.14 14.14 -1.00
C LEU A 467 -2.68 14.71 -2.37
N LYS A 468 -1.38 14.60 -2.71
CA LYS A 468 -0.91 14.98 -4.06
C LYS A 468 -1.54 14.11 -5.16
N THR A 469 -1.82 12.84 -4.86
CA THR A 469 -2.51 11.89 -5.76
C THR A 469 -4.02 12.17 -5.92
N THR A 470 -4.59 13.11 -5.17
CA THR A 470 -5.99 13.57 -5.32
C THR A 470 -6.09 15.06 -5.67
N GLY A 471 -4.97 15.68 -6.09
CA GLY A 471 -4.94 17.10 -6.50
C GLY A 471 -5.08 18.11 -5.37
N VAL A 472 -4.84 17.71 -4.11
CA VAL A 472 -4.99 18.57 -2.93
C VAL A 472 -3.63 19.13 -2.47
N VAL A 473 -3.52 20.46 -2.42
CA VAL A 473 -2.38 21.22 -1.88
C VAL A 473 -2.95 22.42 -1.11
N GLY A 474 -2.57 22.59 0.17
CA GLY A 474 -3.09 23.69 1.01
C GLY A 474 -3.01 23.39 2.51
N LYS A 475 -3.67 24.22 3.34
CA LYS A 475 -3.73 24.11 4.82
C LYS A 475 -4.61 22.95 5.33
N VAL A 476 -4.57 21.77 4.70
CA VAL A 476 -5.50 20.65 4.95
C VAL A 476 -5.61 20.27 6.44
N LYS A 477 -4.49 20.27 7.18
CA LYS A 477 -4.51 19.98 8.63
C LYS A 477 -5.30 21.01 9.44
N GLN A 478 -5.27 22.29 9.04
CA GLN A 478 -6.07 23.34 9.69
C GLN A 478 -7.55 23.09 9.41
N THR A 479 -7.96 22.91 8.15
CA THR A 479 -9.36 22.65 7.77
C THR A 479 -9.95 21.39 8.46
N VAL A 480 -9.13 20.40 8.80
CA VAL A 480 -9.56 19.25 9.63
C VAL A 480 -9.71 19.65 11.11
N VAL A 481 -8.78 20.42 11.68
CA VAL A 481 -8.90 20.95 13.05
C VAL A 481 -10.14 21.84 13.16
N ASP A 482 -10.33 22.79 12.24
CA ASP A 482 -11.48 23.71 12.20
C ASP A 482 -12.80 22.93 12.15
N PHE A 483 -12.87 21.84 11.37
CA PHE A 483 -14.05 20.96 11.34
C PHE A 483 -14.29 20.26 12.69
N PHE A 484 -13.26 19.72 13.34
CA PHE A 484 -13.40 19.05 14.64
C PHE A 484 -13.61 20.02 15.83
N GLU A 485 -13.32 21.31 15.66
CA GLU A 485 -13.57 22.37 16.66
C GLU A 485 -15.02 22.93 16.64
N GLY A 486 -15.82 22.61 15.62
CA GLY A 486 -17.23 23.01 15.56
C GLY A 486 -17.54 24.27 14.74
N HIS A 487 -16.60 24.78 13.95
CA HIS A 487 -16.83 25.98 13.12
C HIS A 487 -17.85 25.70 11.98
N GLU A 488 -18.73 26.66 11.70
CA GLU A 488 -19.90 26.45 10.82
C GLU A 488 -19.57 26.31 9.32
N ASP A 489 -18.47 26.88 8.83
CA ASP A 489 -17.99 26.72 7.43
C ASP A 489 -17.39 25.32 7.20
N THR A 490 -18.29 24.36 7.04
CA THR A 490 -17.99 22.97 6.70
C THR A 490 -17.68 22.77 5.21
N ALA A 491 -17.91 23.78 4.35
CA ALA A 491 -17.83 23.61 2.89
C ALA A 491 -16.42 23.29 2.40
N GLN A 492 -15.39 23.86 3.03
CA GLN A 492 -13.99 23.54 2.72
C GLN A 492 -13.61 22.10 3.09
N PHE A 493 -14.17 21.57 4.17
CA PHE A 493 -13.98 20.18 4.60
C PHE A 493 -14.75 19.19 3.69
N GLU A 494 -16.01 19.50 3.37
CA GLU A 494 -16.83 18.71 2.44
C GLU A 494 -16.18 18.64 1.03
N ALA A 495 -15.61 19.74 0.54
CA ALA A 495 -14.85 19.78 -0.71
C ALA A 495 -13.51 18.99 -0.66
N LEU A 496 -12.94 18.74 0.52
CA LEU A 496 -11.80 17.83 0.70
C LEU A 496 -12.27 16.36 0.71
N CYS A 497 -13.40 16.07 1.35
CA CYS A 497 -14.01 14.73 1.37
C CYS A 497 -14.32 14.22 -0.05
N GLU A 498 -15.02 15.01 -0.87
CA GLU A 498 -15.38 14.60 -2.24
C GLU A 498 -14.12 14.40 -3.14
N LYS A 499 -13.04 15.15 -2.92
CA LYS A 499 -11.75 14.93 -3.63
C LYS A 499 -11.03 13.64 -3.20
N VAL A 500 -11.23 13.18 -1.97
CA VAL A 500 -10.58 11.97 -1.42
C VAL A 500 -11.41 10.71 -1.69
N ALA A 501 -12.74 10.81 -1.57
CA ALA A 501 -13.69 9.74 -1.77
C ALA A 501 -14.95 10.27 -2.48
N PRO A 502 -14.91 10.42 -3.82
CA PRO A 502 -16.02 11.01 -4.57
C PRO A 502 -17.28 10.16 -4.53
N THR A 503 -18.42 10.83 -4.61
CA THR A 503 -19.75 10.24 -4.60
C THR A 503 -20.01 9.47 -5.89
N ALA A 504 -20.69 8.31 -5.81
CA ALA A 504 -20.73 7.33 -6.88
C ALA A 504 -21.29 7.83 -8.24
N GLN A 505 -22.11 8.89 -8.23
CA GLN A 505 -22.59 9.53 -9.46
C GLN A 505 -21.46 10.17 -10.29
N ALA A 506 -20.44 10.75 -9.64
CA ALA A 506 -19.30 11.39 -10.29
C ALA A 506 -18.32 10.40 -10.97
N LEU A 507 -18.52 9.09 -10.79
CA LEU A 507 -17.73 8.04 -11.43
C LEU A 507 -18.31 7.56 -12.77
N SER A 508 -19.40 8.16 -13.24
CA SER A 508 -19.99 7.89 -14.56
C SER A 508 -19.28 8.74 -15.63
N PRO A 509 -18.61 8.16 -16.64
CA PRO A 509 -18.12 8.95 -17.77
C PRO A 509 -19.31 9.49 -18.57
N ASN A 510 -19.31 10.79 -18.88
CA ASN A 510 -20.36 11.44 -19.66
C ASN A 510 -20.48 10.79 -21.05
N LYS A 511 -21.55 10.02 -21.27
CA LYS A 511 -22.00 9.61 -22.60
C LYS A 511 -22.80 10.75 -23.24
N THR A 512 -22.11 11.75 -23.77
CA THR A 512 -22.78 12.89 -24.42
C THR A 512 -22.00 13.37 -25.64
N ALA A 513 -22.65 13.31 -26.80
CA ALA A 513 -22.37 13.99 -28.07
C ALA A 513 -20.92 13.92 -28.63
N VAL A 514 -20.72 13.04 -29.61
CA VAL A 514 -20.58 13.48 -31.01
C VAL A 514 -21.62 12.70 -31.84
N HIS A 515 -22.14 13.32 -32.90
CA HIS A 515 -23.17 12.77 -33.80
C HIS A 515 -22.56 12.12 -35.04
#